data_AF-G4MLG9-F1
#
_entry.id   AF-G4MLG9-F1
#
_cell.length_a   1.000
_cell.length_b   1.000
_cell.length_c   1.000
_cell.angle_alpha   90.00
_cell.angle_beta   90.00
_cell.angle_gamma   90.00
#
_symmetry.space_group_name_H-M   'P 1'
#
loop_
_entity.id
_entity.type
_entity.pdbx_description
1 polymer ?
#
loop_
_entity_poly.entity_id
_entity_poly.type
_entity_poly.pdbx_seq_one_letter_code
_entity_poly.pdbx_strand_id
1 'polypeptide(L)'
;MDCHEICKAALNGHYEHEFFRSGGENAFSLKNKSTIARLRAAIQYCNSQFSEDIWTRGHKYQIPAVVHADLVSDSSVEGEISTQAKIATPGPKRLSKTKVTEWVKRLIQRSRGTELFGSFNPNVIAELFWEQSQPWAKFAESHIDLVSYICEQFYDVLLKKRGAKDVASRIWSFKVRQRLEERKVKAREELRMLIEDLKGFPINYNHYYTDNLHRTGEDKLRTWLNAINPALFEHRSSMNCSRGAHYDKFDLELVIGTLFKATSESSVDMEKFSCEEALDCLHAIYKVQLKVFVANVTNQVIERHMLRDLEHVFSPLVVATMNDTEVKSVALESSAIHHQRKFLLDRISKLEESRVIFRNAVGML
;
A
#
# COMPACT_ATOMS: atom_id res chain seq x y z
N MET A 1 -29.19 -12.14 9.62
CA MET A 1 -29.35 -12.26 8.16
C MET A 1 -28.05 -12.80 7.60
N ASP A 2 -28.09 -13.89 6.85
CA ASP A 2 -26.89 -14.63 6.41
C ASP A 2 -25.86 -13.75 5.66
N CYS A 3 -26.29 -12.90 4.73
CA CYS A 3 -25.38 -11.96 4.03
C CYS A 3 -24.61 -11.02 4.97
N HIS A 4 -25.26 -10.52 6.02
CA HIS A 4 -24.64 -9.61 6.99
C HIS A 4 -23.56 -10.33 7.81
N GLU A 5 -23.85 -11.53 8.32
CA GLU A 5 -22.89 -12.33 9.09
C GLU A 5 -21.70 -12.76 8.24
N ILE A 6 -21.94 -13.18 6.99
CA ILE A 6 -20.86 -13.53 6.05
C ILE A 6 -19.98 -12.31 5.75
N CYS A 7 -20.57 -11.13 5.51
CA CYS A 7 -19.80 -9.91 5.29
C CYS A 7 -18.94 -9.56 6.50
N LYS A 8 -19.52 -9.60 7.70
CA LYS A 8 -18.81 -9.38 8.97
C LYS A 8 -17.68 -10.39 9.18
N ALA A 9 -17.91 -11.67 8.89
CA ALA A 9 -16.87 -12.70 8.97
C ALA A 9 -15.74 -12.46 7.95
N ALA A 10 -16.10 -12.10 6.70
CA ALA A 10 -15.14 -11.79 5.64
C ALA A 10 -14.25 -10.58 5.97
N LEU A 11 -14.83 -9.56 6.61
CA LEU A 11 -14.14 -8.36 7.10
C LEU A 11 -13.25 -8.64 8.30
N ASN A 12 -13.61 -9.56 9.18
CA ASN A 12 -12.80 -9.90 10.36
C ASN A 12 -11.73 -10.97 10.05
N GLY A 13 -11.77 -11.58 8.87
CA GLY A 13 -10.85 -12.66 8.50
C GLY A 13 -11.25 -14.02 9.07
N HIS A 14 -12.51 -14.19 9.50
CA HIS A 14 -13.06 -15.44 9.98
C HIS A 14 -13.67 -16.21 8.80
N TYR A 15 -13.04 -17.31 8.40
CA TYR A 15 -13.35 -18.02 7.14
C TYR A 15 -13.93 -19.43 7.34
N GLU A 16 -14.48 -19.74 8.51
CA GLU A 16 -15.00 -21.06 8.87
C GLU A 16 -16.27 -21.42 8.10
N HIS A 17 -17.03 -20.41 7.69
CA HIS A 17 -18.32 -20.56 7.00
C HIS A 17 -18.16 -21.20 5.60
N GLU A 18 -19.14 -22.02 5.20
CA GLU A 18 -19.13 -22.76 3.92
C GLU A 18 -18.93 -21.84 2.71
N PHE A 19 -19.41 -20.60 2.79
CA PHE A 19 -19.25 -19.58 1.74
C PHE A 19 -17.78 -19.40 1.29
N PHE A 20 -16.81 -19.53 2.21
CA PHE A 20 -15.38 -19.31 1.98
C PHE A 20 -14.60 -20.57 1.57
N ARG A 21 -15.25 -21.74 1.55
CA ARG A 21 -14.60 -23.02 1.25
C ARG A 21 -14.45 -23.30 -0.25
N SER A 22 -15.05 -22.50 -1.11
CA SER A 22 -14.99 -22.69 -2.56
C SER A 22 -13.65 -22.21 -3.16
N GLY A 23 -13.07 -23.00 -4.07
CA GLY A 23 -11.97 -22.56 -4.94
C GLY A 23 -10.59 -22.47 -4.26
N GLY A 24 -10.33 -23.34 -3.29
CA GLY A 24 -9.04 -23.45 -2.58
C GLY A 24 -7.89 -24.03 -3.43
N GLU A 25 -8.21 -24.68 -4.56
CA GLU A 25 -7.22 -25.20 -5.52
C GLU A 25 -6.67 -24.12 -6.46
N ASN A 26 -7.35 -22.97 -6.55
CA ASN A 26 -6.94 -21.89 -7.44
C ASN A 26 -5.79 -21.10 -6.81
N ALA A 27 -4.79 -20.74 -7.61
CA ALA A 27 -3.75 -19.81 -7.20
C ALA A 27 -4.35 -18.47 -6.71
N PHE A 28 -3.67 -17.83 -5.76
CA PHE A 28 -4.10 -16.54 -5.24
C PHE A 28 -4.09 -15.50 -6.36
N SER A 29 -5.26 -14.94 -6.67
CA SER A 29 -5.38 -13.88 -7.67
C SER A 29 -6.59 -13.02 -7.37
N LEU A 30 -6.44 -11.70 -7.47
CA LEU A 30 -7.55 -10.75 -7.35
C LEU A 30 -8.58 -10.87 -8.50
N LYS A 31 -8.33 -11.71 -9.50
CA LYS A 31 -9.30 -12.08 -10.54
C LYS A 31 -10.22 -13.23 -10.11
N ASN A 32 -9.78 -14.01 -9.13
CA ASN A 32 -10.51 -15.19 -8.67
C ASN A 32 -11.56 -14.79 -7.63
N LYS A 33 -12.82 -15.13 -7.93
CA LYS A 33 -13.96 -14.86 -7.03
C LYS A 33 -13.80 -15.53 -5.66
N SER A 34 -13.11 -16.67 -5.59
CA SER A 34 -12.80 -17.35 -4.31
C SER A 34 -11.84 -16.53 -3.44
N THR A 35 -10.83 -15.90 -4.04
CA THR A 35 -9.92 -14.99 -3.35
C THR A 35 -10.65 -13.74 -2.86
N ILE A 36 -11.45 -13.11 -3.74
CA ILE A 36 -12.24 -11.92 -3.38
C ILE A 36 -13.24 -12.22 -2.25
N ALA A 37 -13.84 -13.41 -2.23
CA ALA A 37 -14.73 -13.82 -1.16
C ALA A 37 -14.07 -13.77 0.23
N ARG A 38 -12.75 -13.98 0.31
CA ARG A 38 -11.94 -13.78 1.52
C ARG A 38 -11.48 -12.33 1.60
N LEU A 39 -12.44 -11.42 1.76
CA LEU A 39 -12.25 -9.98 1.60
C LEU A 39 -11.06 -9.42 2.39
N ARG A 40 -10.94 -9.69 3.69
CA ARG A 40 -9.81 -9.21 4.51
C ARG A 40 -8.44 -9.61 3.95
N ALA A 41 -8.27 -10.86 3.51
CA ALA A 41 -7.03 -11.33 2.90
C ALA A 41 -6.73 -10.62 1.56
N ALA A 42 -7.76 -10.42 0.72
CA ALA A 42 -7.62 -9.67 -0.53
C ALA A 42 -7.20 -8.22 -0.29
N ILE A 43 -7.80 -7.54 0.70
CA ILE A 43 -7.42 -6.18 1.09
C ILE A 43 -5.99 -6.11 1.63
N GLN A 44 -5.60 -7.03 2.52
CA GLN A 44 -4.25 -7.07 3.07
C GLN A 44 -3.20 -7.22 1.95
N TYR A 45 -3.46 -8.11 0.99
CA TYR A 45 -2.63 -8.24 -0.20
C TYR A 45 -2.53 -6.92 -1.00
N CYS A 46 -3.65 -6.24 -1.24
CA CYS A 46 -3.66 -4.96 -1.94
C CYS A 46 -2.89 -3.87 -1.17
N ASN A 47 -3.04 -3.80 0.15
CA ASN A 47 -2.31 -2.85 0.98
C ASN A 47 -0.79 -3.10 0.95
N SER A 48 -0.37 -4.37 0.97
CA SER A 48 1.04 -4.74 0.81
C SER A 48 1.59 -4.34 -0.56
N GLN A 49 0.85 -4.64 -1.63
CA GLN A 49 1.22 -4.24 -3.00
C GLN A 49 1.30 -2.72 -3.15
N PHE A 50 0.31 -1.97 -2.62
CA PHE A 50 0.34 -0.51 -2.63
C PHE A 50 1.57 0.04 -1.89
N SER A 51 1.87 -0.51 -0.71
CA SER A 51 3.05 -0.14 0.07
C SER A 51 4.32 -0.35 -0.76
N GLU A 52 4.54 -1.56 -1.26
CA GLU A 52 5.72 -1.90 -2.07
C GLU A 52 5.84 -0.99 -3.32
N ASP A 53 4.73 -0.76 -4.00
CA ASP A 53 4.68 0.06 -5.21
C ASP A 53 5.03 1.53 -4.95
N ILE A 54 4.51 2.13 -3.88
CA ILE A 54 4.83 3.52 -3.57
C ILE A 54 6.24 3.67 -2.97
N TRP A 55 6.74 2.66 -2.25
CA TRP A 55 8.14 2.60 -1.79
C TRP A 55 9.13 2.57 -2.95
N THR A 56 8.84 1.76 -3.97
CA THR A 56 9.75 1.56 -5.10
C THR A 56 9.55 2.58 -6.23
N ARG A 57 8.33 3.07 -6.43
CA ARG A 57 7.96 3.90 -7.60
C ARG A 57 7.24 5.20 -7.25
N GLY A 58 7.00 5.49 -5.98
CA GLY A 58 6.29 6.69 -5.54
C GLY A 58 7.10 7.99 -5.66
N HIS A 59 8.40 7.90 -5.96
CA HIS A 59 9.26 9.06 -6.10
C HIS A 59 9.30 9.54 -7.56
N LYS A 60 9.39 10.86 -7.78
CA LYS A 60 9.45 11.42 -9.14
C LYS A 60 10.78 11.12 -9.84
N TYR A 61 11.89 11.29 -9.13
CA TYR A 61 13.24 11.07 -9.65
C TYR A 61 13.91 9.90 -8.96
N GLN A 62 14.34 8.89 -9.72
CA GLN A 62 15.18 7.83 -9.18
C GLN A 62 16.58 8.40 -9.03
N ILE A 63 16.96 8.64 -7.77
CA ILE A 63 18.26 9.14 -7.39
C ILE A 63 19.15 7.93 -7.13
N PRO A 64 20.31 7.80 -7.80
CA PRO A 64 21.27 6.77 -7.47
C PRO A 64 21.82 7.04 -6.07
N ALA A 65 21.30 6.35 -5.06
CA ALA A 65 21.92 6.32 -3.75
C ALA A 65 23.08 5.31 -3.77
N VAL A 66 24.16 5.64 -3.07
CA VAL A 66 25.15 4.68 -2.59
C VAL A 66 24.37 3.61 -1.83
N VAL A 67 24.26 2.43 -2.43
CA VAL A 67 23.83 1.14 -1.87
C VAL A 67 22.78 1.22 -0.75
N HIS A 68 21.50 1.23 -1.10
CA HIS A 68 20.45 0.83 -0.14
C HIS A 68 20.37 -0.70 -0.07
N ALA A 69 21.26 -1.31 0.72
CA ALA A 69 21.24 -2.76 0.99
C ALA A 69 20.16 -3.18 2.02
N ASP A 70 19.62 -2.25 2.82
CA ASP A 70 18.74 -2.63 3.95
C ASP A 70 17.26 -2.80 3.60
N LEU A 71 16.88 -2.76 2.32
CA LEU A 71 15.47 -2.85 1.93
C LEU A 71 14.97 -4.29 1.73
N VAL A 72 15.79 -5.30 2.02
CA VAL A 72 15.39 -6.72 1.96
C VAL A 72 15.80 -7.44 3.25
N SER A 73 15.32 -6.98 4.41
CA SER A 73 15.34 -7.78 5.63
C SER A 73 14.16 -7.46 6.54
N ASP A 74 12.96 -7.68 6.01
CA ASP A 74 11.92 -8.40 6.77
C ASP A 74 10.78 -8.72 5.82
N SER A 75 10.48 -10.02 5.66
CA SER A 75 9.47 -10.62 4.76
C SER A 75 9.82 -10.78 3.28
N SER A 76 10.83 -11.59 2.95
CA SER A 76 10.91 -12.26 1.64
C SER A 76 10.47 -13.71 1.78
N VAL A 77 9.16 -13.95 1.61
CA VAL A 77 8.68 -15.25 1.15
C VAL A 77 8.79 -15.19 -0.37
N GLU A 78 9.84 -15.79 -0.92
CA GLU A 78 10.00 -15.96 -2.36
C GLU A 78 8.84 -16.81 -2.88
N GLY A 79 7.90 -16.13 -3.54
CA GLY A 79 6.88 -16.75 -4.37
C GLY A 79 6.80 -15.95 -5.66
N GLU A 80 7.36 -16.51 -6.73
CA GLU A 80 7.19 -15.99 -8.09
C GLU A 80 5.69 -15.86 -8.39
N ILE A 81 5.18 -14.63 -8.47
CA ILE A 81 3.83 -14.38 -8.98
C ILE A 81 3.88 -13.47 -10.20
N SER A 82 3.54 -14.11 -11.30
CA SER A 82 3.28 -13.61 -12.65
C SER A 82 2.57 -12.25 -12.69
N THR A 83 3.26 -11.33 -13.34
CA THR A 83 2.77 -10.26 -14.22
C THR A 83 1.26 -10.25 -14.49
N GLN A 84 0.54 -9.25 -13.94
CA GLN A 84 -0.59 -8.65 -14.66
C GLN A 84 -0.94 -7.23 -14.20
N ALA A 85 -1.13 -6.38 -15.21
CA ALA A 85 -1.78 -5.07 -15.19
C ALA A 85 -1.35 -4.12 -14.07
N LYS A 86 -0.05 -3.80 -14.01
CA LYS A 86 0.39 -2.53 -13.42
C LYS A 86 -0.40 -1.43 -14.14
N ILE A 87 -1.29 -0.73 -13.43
CA ILE A 87 -1.79 0.56 -13.88
C ILE A 87 -0.54 1.35 -14.31
N ALA A 88 -0.57 1.89 -15.52
CA ALA A 88 0.55 2.56 -16.18
C ALA A 88 0.85 3.90 -15.48
N THR A 89 1.15 3.87 -14.19
CA THR A 89 1.79 4.95 -13.48
C THR A 89 3.23 4.97 -13.97
N PRO A 90 3.67 6.03 -14.67
CA PRO A 90 5.02 6.11 -15.19
C PRO A 90 5.99 5.83 -14.05
N GLY A 91 6.95 4.93 -14.27
CA GLY A 91 8.00 4.68 -13.29
C GLY A 91 8.82 5.95 -13.03
N PRO A 92 9.61 5.95 -11.94
CA PRO A 92 10.43 7.10 -11.60
C PRO A 92 11.39 7.45 -12.73
N LYS A 93 11.57 8.75 -12.98
CA LYS A 93 12.50 9.24 -13.99
C LYS A 93 13.92 9.04 -13.47
N ARG A 94 14.71 8.18 -14.11
CA ARG A 94 16.12 7.99 -13.76
C ARG A 94 16.92 9.25 -14.07
N LEU A 95 17.58 9.79 -13.05
CA LEU A 95 18.53 10.90 -13.20
C LEU A 95 19.96 10.39 -12.99
N SER A 96 20.90 10.92 -13.79
CA SER A 96 22.33 10.75 -13.50
C SER A 96 22.70 11.54 -12.25
N LYS A 97 23.77 11.14 -11.56
CA LYS A 97 24.29 11.86 -10.38
C LYS A 97 24.50 13.35 -10.68
N THR A 98 25.05 13.68 -11.85
CA THR A 98 25.24 15.08 -12.31
C THR A 98 23.93 15.86 -12.41
N LYS A 99 22.89 15.28 -13.02
CA LYS A 99 21.58 15.93 -13.16
C LYS A 99 20.86 16.09 -11.83
N VAL A 100 21.05 15.17 -10.88
CA VAL A 100 20.53 15.31 -9.52
C VAL A 100 21.19 16.50 -8.83
N THR A 101 22.53 16.57 -8.87
CA THR A 101 23.26 17.70 -8.28
C THR A 101 22.86 19.02 -8.93
N GLU A 102 22.73 19.08 -10.25
CA GLU A 102 22.24 20.29 -10.94
C GLU A 102 20.81 20.67 -10.54
N TRP A 103 19.92 19.69 -10.36
CA TRP A 103 18.55 19.93 -9.90
C TRP A 103 18.54 20.54 -8.49
N VAL A 104 19.23 19.91 -7.54
CA VAL A 104 19.33 20.40 -6.16
C VAL A 104 20.00 21.77 -6.14
N LYS A 105 21.09 21.96 -6.88
CA LYS A 105 21.81 23.24 -7.01
C LYS A 105 20.89 24.36 -7.49
N ARG A 106 20.08 24.13 -8.52
CA ARG A 106 19.10 25.14 -9.00
C ARG A 106 18.10 25.53 -7.92
N LEU A 107 17.60 24.57 -7.14
CA LEU A 107 16.67 24.86 -6.05
C LEU A 107 17.36 25.63 -4.92
N ILE A 108 18.56 25.21 -4.49
CA ILE A 108 19.36 25.94 -3.48
C ILE A 108 19.62 27.38 -3.92
N GLN A 109 20.02 27.60 -5.19
CA GLN A 109 20.28 28.93 -5.73
C GLN A 109 19.02 29.81 -5.76
N ARG A 110 17.85 29.22 -6.07
CA ARG A 110 16.57 29.94 -6.10
C ARG A 110 16.09 30.32 -4.70
N SER A 111 16.32 29.47 -3.71
CA SER A 111 15.83 29.63 -2.34
C SER A 111 16.86 30.26 -1.39
N ARG A 112 18.01 30.72 -1.92
CA ARG A 112 19.09 31.30 -1.14
C ARG A 112 18.68 32.65 -0.54
N GLY A 113 18.85 32.77 0.78
CA GLY A 113 18.67 33.98 1.55
C GLY A 113 20.00 34.56 2.00
N THR A 114 20.09 34.88 3.29
CA THR A 114 21.29 35.44 3.93
C THR A 114 22.15 34.37 4.61
N GLU A 115 22.01 33.10 4.23
CA GLU A 115 22.80 32.01 4.80
C GLU A 115 24.27 32.09 4.37
N LEU A 116 25.17 31.53 5.19
CA LEU A 116 26.60 31.45 4.86
C LEU A 116 26.83 30.51 3.66
N PHE A 117 27.87 30.81 2.88
CA PHE A 117 28.33 29.90 1.84
C PHE A 117 28.78 28.56 2.45
N GLY A 118 28.36 27.45 1.85
CA GLY A 118 28.51 26.10 2.41
C GLY A 118 27.28 25.60 3.16
N SER A 119 26.36 26.49 3.52
CA SER A 119 25.04 26.16 4.07
C SER A 119 23.95 26.35 3.01
N PHE A 120 22.73 25.95 3.33
CA PHE A 120 21.54 26.14 2.50
C PHE A 120 20.34 26.55 3.35
N ASN A 121 19.37 27.24 2.74
CA ASN A 121 18.11 27.56 3.38
C ASN A 121 17.33 26.27 3.69
N PRO A 122 17.02 25.93 4.95
CA PRO A 122 16.33 24.69 5.30
C PRO A 122 14.98 24.50 4.58
N ASN A 123 14.33 25.59 4.17
CA ASN A 123 13.07 25.54 3.43
C ASN A 123 13.20 24.86 2.06
N VAL A 124 14.41 24.80 1.47
CA VAL A 124 14.67 24.08 0.22
C VAL A 124 14.32 22.59 0.33
N ILE A 125 14.41 22.01 1.53
CA ILE A 125 14.07 20.61 1.78
C ILE A 125 12.58 20.37 1.49
N ALA A 126 11.71 21.34 1.84
CA ALA A 126 10.28 21.25 1.56
C ALA A 126 10.01 21.29 0.05
N GLU A 127 10.67 22.20 -0.68
CA GLU A 127 10.54 22.29 -2.14
C GLU A 127 10.97 20.99 -2.85
N LEU A 128 12.13 20.45 -2.44
CA LEU A 128 12.64 19.18 -2.93
C LEU A 128 11.66 18.03 -2.61
N PHE A 129 11.10 18.01 -1.40
CA PHE A 129 10.13 17.01 -0.98
C PHE A 129 8.87 17.07 -1.82
N TRP A 130 8.26 18.24 -2.01
CA TRP A 130 7.04 18.41 -2.81
C TRP A 130 7.26 17.99 -4.26
N GLU A 131 8.42 18.31 -4.85
CA GLU A 131 8.74 17.82 -6.20
C GLU A 131 8.89 16.30 -6.24
N GLN A 132 9.51 15.69 -5.23
CA GLN A 132 9.77 14.26 -5.19
C GLN A 132 8.51 13.44 -4.90
N SER A 133 7.56 13.96 -4.12
CA SER A 133 6.33 13.28 -3.70
C SER A 133 5.12 13.49 -4.64
N GLN A 134 5.25 14.28 -5.71
CA GLN A 134 4.18 14.51 -6.70
C GLN A 134 3.41 13.25 -7.15
N PRO A 135 4.05 12.08 -7.34
CA PRO A 135 3.32 10.88 -7.78
C PRO A 135 2.37 10.28 -6.74
N TRP A 136 2.55 10.57 -5.44
CA TRP A 136 1.86 9.87 -4.34
C TRP A 136 0.33 9.90 -4.47
N ALA A 137 -0.25 11.03 -4.86
CA ALA A 137 -1.69 11.17 -5.06
C ALA A 137 -2.23 10.13 -6.05
N LYS A 138 -1.57 9.97 -7.20
CA LYS A 138 -2.01 9.02 -8.24
C LYS A 138 -1.91 7.56 -7.79
N PHE A 139 -0.89 7.21 -7.00
CA PHE A 139 -0.76 5.87 -6.42
C PHE A 139 -1.92 5.59 -5.44
N ALA A 140 -2.22 6.55 -4.56
CA ALA A 140 -3.30 6.41 -3.59
C ALA A 140 -4.68 6.37 -4.26
N GLU A 141 -4.94 7.20 -5.27
CA GLU A 141 -6.18 7.17 -6.06
C GLU A 141 -6.38 5.82 -6.75
N SER A 142 -5.33 5.30 -7.38
CA SER A 142 -5.35 3.98 -8.04
C SER A 142 -5.64 2.85 -7.04
N HIS A 143 -5.10 2.97 -5.81
CA HIS A 143 -5.37 2.02 -4.73
C HIS A 143 -6.82 2.07 -4.27
N ILE A 144 -7.40 3.27 -4.10
CA ILE A 144 -8.83 3.43 -3.80
C ILE A 144 -9.69 2.76 -4.87
N ASP A 145 -9.37 2.97 -6.15
CA ASP A 145 -10.13 2.38 -7.26
C ASP A 145 -10.07 0.85 -7.24
N LEU A 146 -8.88 0.28 -6.98
CA LEU A 146 -8.70 -1.17 -6.84
C LEU A 146 -9.51 -1.74 -5.66
N VAL A 147 -9.44 -1.10 -4.49
CA VAL A 147 -10.18 -1.57 -3.31
C VAL A 147 -11.69 -1.44 -3.51
N SER A 148 -12.15 -0.37 -4.18
CA SER A 148 -13.57 -0.18 -4.51
C SER A 148 -14.06 -1.33 -5.38
N TYR A 149 -13.30 -1.66 -6.44
CA TYR A 149 -13.59 -2.77 -7.32
C TYR A 149 -13.68 -4.10 -6.55
N ILE A 150 -12.76 -4.36 -5.63
CA ILE A 150 -12.77 -5.59 -4.81
C ILE A 150 -14.03 -5.64 -3.92
N CYS A 151 -14.41 -4.52 -3.29
CA CYS A 151 -15.62 -4.45 -2.47
C CYS A 151 -16.89 -4.70 -3.31
N GLU A 152 -16.95 -4.14 -4.52
CA GLU A 152 -18.04 -4.36 -5.46
C GLU A 152 -18.12 -5.83 -5.90
N GLN A 153 -17.00 -6.43 -6.29
CA GLN A 153 -16.97 -7.84 -6.68
C GLN A 153 -17.32 -8.77 -5.51
N PHE A 154 -16.88 -8.44 -4.30
CA PHE A 154 -17.24 -9.19 -3.10
C PHE A 154 -18.76 -9.22 -2.90
N TYR A 155 -19.41 -8.05 -2.96
CA TYR A 155 -20.86 -7.97 -2.82
C TYR A 155 -21.62 -8.65 -3.97
N ASP A 156 -21.11 -8.56 -5.21
CA ASP A 156 -21.68 -9.30 -6.35
C ASP A 156 -21.67 -10.81 -6.10
N VAL A 157 -20.54 -11.35 -5.62
CA VAL A 157 -20.40 -12.77 -5.27
C VAL A 157 -21.30 -13.15 -4.09
N LEU A 158 -21.34 -12.32 -3.05
CA LEU A 158 -22.13 -12.55 -1.85
C LEU A 158 -23.63 -12.64 -2.18
N LEU A 159 -24.16 -11.65 -2.90
CA LEU A 159 -25.57 -11.59 -3.26
C LEU A 159 -25.96 -12.72 -4.22
N LYS A 160 -25.12 -13.06 -5.21
CA LYS A 160 -25.41 -14.14 -6.16
C LYS A 160 -25.39 -15.54 -5.54
N LYS A 161 -24.54 -15.77 -4.54
CA LYS A 161 -24.46 -17.08 -3.85
C LYS A 161 -25.60 -17.28 -2.84
N ARG A 162 -26.15 -16.21 -2.26
CA ARG A 162 -27.17 -16.29 -1.20
C ARG A 162 -28.57 -15.91 -1.65
N GLY A 163 -28.71 -15.02 -2.63
CA GLY A 163 -30.00 -14.57 -3.16
C GLY A 163 -30.38 -15.30 -4.45
N ALA A 164 -31.69 -15.34 -4.72
CA ALA A 164 -32.19 -15.67 -6.06
C ALA A 164 -31.64 -14.65 -7.08
N LYS A 165 -31.37 -15.10 -8.31
CA LYS A 165 -30.65 -14.29 -9.33
C LYS A 165 -31.31 -12.93 -9.58
N ASP A 166 -32.63 -12.91 -9.65
CA ASP A 166 -33.44 -11.72 -9.86
C ASP A 166 -33.42 -10.79 -8.65
N VAL A 167 -33.61 -11.33 -7.44
CA VAL A 167 -33.58 -10.55 -6.18
C VAL A 167 -32.19 -9.94 -5.94
N ALA A 168 -31.12 -10.71 -6.16
CA ALA A 168 -29.74 -10.23 -5.99
C ALA A 168 -29.44 -9.01 -6.88
N SER A 169 -29.86 -9.04 -8.15
CA SER A 169 -29.64 -7.94 -9.09
C SER A 169 -30.39 -6.65 -8.70
N ARG A 170 -31.58 -6.81 -8.11
CA ARG A 170 -32.41 -5.69 -7.63
C ARG A 170 -31.85 -5.08 -6.36
N ILE A 171 -31.45 -5.91 -5.38
CA ILE A 171 -30.76 -5.44 -4.16
C ILE A 171 -29.50 -4.67 -4.52
N TRP A 172 -28.70 -5.22 -5.45
CA TRP A 172 -27.49 -4.56 -5.94
C TRP A 172 -27.78 -3.17 -6.48
N SER A 173 -28.74 -3.07 -7.40
CA SER A 173 -29.08 -1.82 -8.09
C SER A 173 -29.75 -0.79 -7.19
N PHE A 174 -30.56 -1.24 -6.24
CA PHE A 174 -31.41 -0.36 -5.43
C PHE A 174 -30.75 0.13 -4.14
N LYS A 175 -29.87 -0.66 -3.51
CA LYS A 175 -29.28 -0.30 -2.20
C LYS A 175 -27.76 -0.38 -2.13
N VAL A 176 -27.15 -1.42 -2.71
CA VAL A 176 -25.71 -1.70 -2.49
C VAL A 176 -24.83 -0.76 -3.31
N ARG A 177 -25.10 -0.60 -4.62
CA ARG A 177 -24.27 0.21 -5.51
C ARG A 177 -24.09 1.64 -5.00
N GLN A 178 -25.19 2.31 -4.65
CA GLN A 178 -25.14 3.69 -4.16
C GLN A 178 -24.30 3.81 -2.88
N ARG A 179 -24.50 2.90 -1.91
CA ARG A 179 -23.75 2.93 -0.64
C ARG A 179 -22.26 2.67 -0.83
N LEU A 180 -21.87 1.80 -1.75
CA LEU A 180 -20.45 1.58 -2.07
C LEU A 180 -19.84 2.81 -2.74
N GLU A 181 -20.56 3.47 -3.64
CA GLU A 181 -20.10 4.71 -4.28
C GLU A 181 -19.96 5.85 -3.27
N GLU A 182 -20.91 6.02 -2.35
CA GLU A 182 -20.83 7.01 -1.26
C GLU A 182 -19.59 6.80 -0.38
N ARG A 183 -19.22 5.54 -0.10
CA ARG A 183 -18.00 5.19 0.62
C ARG A 183 -16.75 5.56 -0.16
N LYS A 184 -16.73 5.28 -1.46
CA LYS A 184 -15.63 5.66 -2.36
C LYS A 184 -15.44 7.18 -2.42
N VAL A 185 -16.53 7.95 -2.48
CA VAL A 185 -16.50 9.41 -2.45
C VAL A 185 -15.88 9.92 -1.14
N LYS A 186 -16.31 9.39 0.01
CA LYS A 186 -15.72 9.75 1.32
C LYS A 186 -14.23 9.39 1.43
N ALA A 187 -13.83 8.25 0.89
CA ALA A 187 -12.42 7.86 0.84
C ALA A 187 -11.59 8.86 0.01
N ARG A 188 -12.09 9.28 -1.17
CA ARG A 188 -11.42 10.30 -1.99
C ARG A 188 -11.37 11.67 -1.33
N GLU A 189 -12.41 12.03 -0.59
CA GLU A 189 -12.44 13.25 0.22
C GLU A 189 -11.34 13.25 1.29
N GLU A 190 -11.22 12.16 2.05
CA GLU A 190 -10.15 12.01 3.04
C GLU A 190 -8.77 12.04 2.40
N LEU A 191 -8.58 11.36 1.27
CA LEU A 191 -7.33 11.42 0.53
C LEU A 191 -7.00 12.86 0.12
N ARG A 192 -7.98 13.64 -0.33
CA ARG A 192 -7.78 15.05 -0.69
C ARG A 192 -7.27 15.86 0.49
N MET A 193 -7.81 15.65 1.69
CA MET A 193 -7.32 16.30 2.92
C MET A 193 -5.85 15.91 3.20
N LEU A 194 -5.51 14.61 3.12
CA LEU A 194 -4.13 14.15 3.31
C LEU A 194 -3.15 14.75 2.29
N ILE A 195 -3.57 14.91 1.02
CA ILE A 195 -2.75 15.55 -0.02
C ILE A 195 -2.60 17.05 0.25
N GLU A 196 -3.62 17.71 0.79
CA GLU A 196 -3.53 19.12 1.20
C GLU A 196 -2.52 19.30 2.33
N ASP A 197 -2.55 18.43 3.35
CA ASP A 197 -1.60 18.44 4.46
C ASP A 197 -0.14 18.30 3.96
N LEU A 198 0.08 17.49 2.92
CA LEU A 198 1.40 17.29 2.31
C LEU A 198 1.95 18.52 1.60
N LYS A 199 1.13 19.52 1.27
CA LYS A 199 1.59 20.81 0.71
C LYS A 199 2.22 21.71 1.78
N GLY A 200 2.00 21.42 3.06
CA GLY A 200 2.68 22.08 4.16
C GLY A 200 4.18 21.75 4.22
N PHE A 201 4.89 22.43 5.12
CA PHE A 201 6.29 22.09 5.41
C PHE A 201 6.37 20.70 6.08
N PRO A 202 7.33 19.86 5.70
CA PRO A 202 7.48 18.52 6.26
C PRO A 202 8.10 18.60 7.66
N ILE A 203 7.30 19.01 8.64
CA ILE A 203 7.68 19.04 10.05
C ILE A 203 7.69 17.61 10.56
N ASN A 204 8.75 17.22 11.25
CA ASN A 204 8.87 15.91 11.86
C ASN A 204 9.32 16.04 13.32
N TYR A 205 8.76 15.19 14.17
CA TYR A 205 9.14 15.03 15.58
C TYR A 205 9.76 13.65 15.84
N ASN A 206 10.05 12.92 14.77
CA ASN A 206 10.46 11.53 14.85
C ASN A 206 11.98 11.43 14.74
N HIS A 207 12.62 10.88 15.77
CA HIS A 207 14.08 10.64 15.80
C HIS A 207 14.60 9.82 14.61
N TYR A 208 13.75 9.05 13.92
CA TYR A 208 14.13 8.38 12.67
C TYR A 208 14.71 9.34 11.62
N TYR A 209 14.34 10.63 11.61
CA TYR A 209 14.96 11.61 10.71
C TYR A 209 16.44 11.80 11.01
N THR A 210 16.79 12.10 12.27
CA THR A 210 18.18 12.28 12.70
C THR A 210 18.97 10.99 12.58
N ASP A 211 18.37 9.85 12.91
CA ASP A 211 19.01 8.54 12.76
C ASP A 211 19.35 8.24 11.29
N ASN A 212 18.44 8.53 10.36
CA ASN A 212 18.67 8.33 8.93
C ASN A 212 19.79 9.24 8.40
N LEU A 213 19.89 10.47 8.90
CA LEU A 213 21.00 11.37 8.57
C LEU A 213 22.34 10.83 9.10
N HIS A 214 22.38 10.42 10.37
CA HIS A 214 23.58 9.84 10.98
C HIS A 214 24.04 8.60 10.22
N ARG A 215 23.13 7.65 9.93
CA ARG A 215 23.46 6.46 9.13
C ARG A 215 24.00 6.81 7.74
N THR A 216 23.38 7.78 7.07
CA THR A 216 23.86 8.24 5.75
C THR A 216 25.29 8.78 5.84
N GLY A 217 25.60 9.54 6.90
CA GLY A 217 26.96 9.99 7.18
C GLY A 217 27.93 8.85 7.47
N GLU A 218 27.54 7.90 8.31
CA GLU A 218 28.34 6.70 8.64
C GLU A 218 28.63 5.86 7.40
N ASP A 219 27.65 5.65 6.52
CA ASP A 219 27.80 4.87 5.28
C ASP A 219 28.77 5.55 4.31
N LYS A 220 28.69 6.88 4.19
CA LYS A 220 29.63 7.66 3.38
C LYS A 220 31.05 7.55 3.93
N LEU A 221 31.22 7.73 5.24
CA LEU A 221 32.51 7.61 5.91
C LEU A 221 33.08 6.19 5.76
N ARG A 222 32.26 5.17 5.97
CA ARG A 222 32.64 3.76 5.80
C ARG A 222 33.05 3.45 4.37
N THR A 223 32.30 3.94 3.38
CA THR A 223 32.62 3.77 1.96
C THR A 223 33.97 4.42 1.63
N TRP A 224 34.20 5.63 2.14
CA TRP A 224 35.48 6.32 1.97
C TRP A 224 36.63 5.57 2.65
N LEU A 225 36.46 5.15 3.91
CA LEU A 225 37.46 4.36 4.65
C LEU A 225 37.83 3.06 3.94
N ASN A 226 36.84 2.35 3.38
CA ASN A 226 37.08 1.13 2.60
C ASN A 226 37.80 1.39 1.27
N ALA A 227 37.75 2.60 0.73
CA ALA A 227 38.47 2.98 -0.49
C ALA A 227 39.94 3.37 -0.20
N ILE A 228 40.31 3.59 1.06
CA ILE A 228 41.69 3.84 1.46
C ILE A 228 42.50 2.56 1.34
N ASN A 229 43.77 2.71 0.93
CA ASN A 229 44.70 1.61 0.90
C ASN A 229 44.92 1.04 2.33
N PRO A 230 44.58 -0.24 2.59
CA PRO A 230 44.74 -0.85 3.91
C PRO A 230 46.21 -0.89 4.37
N ALA A 231 47.17 -0.84 3.44
CA ALA A 231 48.60 -0.75 3.74
C ALA A 231 48.99 0.54 4.50
N LEU A 232 48.12 1.55 4.55
CA LEU A 232 48.31 2.72 5.40
C LEU A 232 48.20 2.39 6.90
N PHE A 233 47.48 1.34 7.25
CA PHE A 233 47.28 0.89 8.65
C PHE A 233 48.07 -0.38 8.98
N GLU A 234 48.85 -0.91 8.02
CA GLU A 234 49.72 -2.05 8.27
C GLU A 234 50.95 -1.65 9.08
N HIS A 235 51.32 -2.49 10.04
CA HIS A 235 52.51 -2.29 10.85
C HIS A 235 53.77 -2.25 9.96
N ARG A 236 54.42 -1.09 9.86
CA ARG A 236 55.77 -1.00 9.31
C ARG A 236 56.74 -1.63 10.30
N SER A 237 57.12 -2.89 10.05
CA SER A 237 58.26 -3.52 10.73
C SER A 237 59.49 -2.63 10.53
N SER A 238 59.94 -1.96 11.58
CA SER A 238 61.18 -1.19 11.55
C SER A 238 62.34 -2.12 11.86
N MET A 239 63.55 -1.74 11.44
CA MET A 239 64.78 -2.50 11.67
C MET A 239 65.06 -2.80 13.17
N ASN A 240 64.35 -2.12 14.07
CA ASN A 240 64.46 -2.25 15.53
C ASN A 240 63.48 -3.26 16.15
N CYS A 241 62.54 -3.84 15.38
CA CYS A 241 61.64 -4.90 15.85
C CYS A 241 62.39 -6.16 16.33
N SER A 242 63.62 -6.36 15.86
CA SER A 242 64.52 -7.44 16.26
C SER A 242 65.26 -7.20 17.59
N ARG A 243 65.14 -6.01 18.20
CA ARG A 243 65.90 -5.61 19.40
C ARG A 243 65.04 -5.44 20.66
N GLY A 244 63.80 -5.97 20.66
CA GLY A 244 62.92 -5.99 21.84
C GLY A 244 62.22 -4.65 22.15
N ALA A 245 62.46 -3.60 21.38
CA ALA A 245 61.69 -2.35 21.45
C ALA A 245 60.45 -2.45 20.55
N HIS A 246 59.33 -2.86 21.14
CA HIS A 246 58.03 -2.78 20.47
C HIS A 246 57.51 -1.34 20.56
N TYR A 247 57.44 -0.65 19.43
CA TYR A 247 56.62 0.56 19.31
C TYR A 247 55.15 0.17 19.24
N ASP A 248 54.26 1.07 19.66
CA ASP A 248 52.82 0.83 19.63
C ASP A 248 52.37 0.33 18.25
N LYS A 249 51.61 -0.76 18.25
CA LYS A 249 51.11 -1.45 17.04
C LYS A 249 50.18 -0.58 16.18
N PHE A 250 49.84 0.63 16.63
CA PHE A 250 48.78 1.47 16.10
C PHE A 250 49.19 2.94 16.19
N ASP A 251 49.39 3.59 15.04
CA ASP A 251 49.68 5.02 14.97
C ASP A 251 48.35 5.81 15.01
N LEU A 252 47.99 6.26 16.21
CA LEU A 252 46.76 7.00 16.45
C LEU A 252 46.74 8.34 15.69
N GLU A 253 47.87 9.02 15.54
CA GLU A 253 47.97 10.29 14.82
C GLU A 253 47.77 10.10 13.31
N LEU A 254 48.30 9.02 12.75
CA LEU A 254 48.04 8.65 11.36
C LEU A 254 46.55 8.36 11.12
N VAL A 255 45.90 7.66 12.05
CA VAL A 255 44.47 7.37 11.96
C VAL A 255 43.64 8.64 12.08
N ILE A 256 43.95 9.49 13.07
CA ILE A 256 43.30 10.79 13.27
C ILE A 256 43.50 11.67 12.04
N GLY A 257 44.71 11.77 11.49
CA GLY A 257 45.01 12.54 10.28
C GLY A 257 44.28 12.00 9.04
N THR A 258 44.14 10.68 8.93
CA THR A 258 43.39 10.05 7.83
C THR A 258 41.89 10.32 7.95
N LEU A 259 41.33 10.27 9.17
CA LEU A 259 39.94 10.65 9.45
C LEU A 259 39.68 12.14 9.18
N PHE A 260 40.59 13.02 9.61
CA PHE A 260 40.49 14.45 9.30
C PHE A 260 40.48 14.72 7.81
N LYS A 261 41.35 14.05 7.04
CA LYS A 261 41.37 14.14 5.57
C LYS A 261 40.04 13.67 4.97
N ALA A 262 39.46 12.58 5.48
CA ALA A 262 38.13 12.10 5.08
C ALA A 262 37.05 13.18 5.24
N THR A 263 37.08 13.89 6.36
CA THR A 263 36.07 14.89 6.71
C THR A 263 36.30 16.25 6.05
N SER A 264 37.54 16.56 5.63
CA SER A 264 37.92 17.87 5.10
C SER A 264 37.99 17.93 3.56
N GLU A 265 38.27 16.83 2.86
CA GLU A 265 38.23 16.83 1.39
C GLU A 265 36.83 17.13 0.82
N SER A 266 35.78 16.89 1.61
CA SER A 266 34.40 17.24 1.27
C SER A 266 34.10 18.76 1.26
N SER A 267 34.97 19.61 1.83
CA SER A 267 34.69 21.04 2.02
C SER A 267 35.27 21.99 0.96
N VAL A 268 35.99 21.48 -0.06
CA VAL A 268 36.67 22.35 -1.04
C VAL A 268 35.68 23.00 -2.02
N ASP A 269 34.59 22.30 -2.36
CA ASP A 269 33.47 22.83 -3.14
C ASP A 269 32.24 23.00 -2.25
N MET A 270 32.15 24.18 -1.63
CA MET A 270 31.09 24.54 -0.69
C MET A 270 29.68 24.45 -1.29
N GLU A 271 29.53 24.57 -2.61
CA GLU A 271 28.23 24.46 -3.28
C GLU A 271 27.86 23.00 -3.54
N LYS A 272 28.83 22.16 -3.91
CA LYS A 272 28.61 20.72 -4.00
C LYS A 272 28.31 20.11 -2.64
N PHE A 273 29.01 20.55 -1.59
CA PHE A 273 28.78 20.10 -0.22
C PHE A 273 27.34 20.38 0.22
N SER A 274 26.84 21.61 0.06
CA SER A 274 25.47 21.95 0.44
C SER A 274 24.41 21.20 -0.39
N CYS A 275 24.69 20.89 -1.66
CA CYS A 275 23.81 20.04 -2.47
C CYS A 275 23.74 18.60 -1.93
N GLU A 276 24.87 18.03 -1.50
CA GLU A 276 24.92 16.67 -0.94
C GLU A 276 24.20 16.61 0.41
N GLU A 277 24.39 17.60 1.30
CA GLU A 277 23.66 17.67 2.57
C GLU A 277 22.15 17.85 2.39
N ALA A 278 21.73 18.75 1.50
CA ALA A 278 20.30 18.94 1.21
C ALA A 278 19.65 17.67 0.66
N LEU A 279 20.40 16.90 -0.14
CA LEU A 279 19.95 15.62 -0.67
C LEU A 279 19.81 14.54 0.41
N ASP A 280 20.75 14.47 1.36
CA ASP A 280 20.65 13.56 2.50
C ASP A 280 19.43 13.89 3.37
N CYS A 281 19.22 15.19 3.62
CA CYS A 281 18.04 15.69 4.33
C CYS A 281 16.73 15.33 3.62
N LEU A 282 16.69 15.51 2.29
CA LEU A 282 15.56 15.09 1.47
C LEU A 282 15.29 13.59 1.62
N HIS A 283 16.32 12.74 1.51
CA HIS A 283 16.14 11.29 1.63
C HIS A 283 15.62 10.88 3.00
N ALA A 284 16.17 11.47 4.07
CA ALA A 284 15.75 11.18 5.43
C ALA A 284 14.29 11.59 5.66
N ILE A 285 13.89 12.81 5.27
CA ILE A 285 12.52 13.29 5.48
C ILE A 285 11.51 12.56 4.58
N TYR A 286 11.88 12.26 3.33
CA TYR A 286 11.03 11.54 2.40
C TYR A 286 10.66 10.16 2.95
N LYS A 287 11.63 9.42 3.51
CA LYS A 287 11.39 8.11 4.15
C LYS A 287 10.41 8.21 5.31
N VAL A 288 10.57 9.21 6.18
CA VAL A 288 9.67 9.40 7.34
C VAL A 288 8.25 9.71 6.86
N GLN A 289 8.10 10.68 5.95
CA GLN A 289 6.80 11.09 5.46
C GLN A 289 6.11 10.00 4.64
N LEU A 290 6.87 9.18 3.89
CA LEU A 290 6.30 8.08 3.13
C LEU A 290 5.70 7.00 4.04
N LYS A 291 6.37 6.66 5.15
CA LYS A 291 5.80 5.75 6.17
C LYS A 291 4.46 6.26 6.69
N VAL A 292 4.42 7.54 7.06
CA VAL A 292 3.22 8.20 7.60
C VAL A 292 2.11 8.23 6.55
N PHE A 293 2.43 8.59 5.30
CA PHE A 293 1.45 8.65 4.22
C PHE A 293 0.85 7.28 3.93
N VAL A 294 1.67 6.22 3.81
CA VAL A 294 1.19 4.84 3.61
C VAL A 294 0.26 4.42 4.75
N ALA A 295 0.65 4.67 6.00
CA ALA A 295 -0.17 4.35 7.17
C ALA A 295 -1.48 5.15 7.18
N ASN A 296 -1.47 6.42 6.77
CA ASN A 296 -2.66 7.25 6.71
C ASN A 296 -3.61 6.80 5.60
N VAL A 297 -3.10 6.47 4.41
CA VAL A 297 -3.94 5.95 3.31
C VAL A 297 -4.57 4.62 3.72
N THR A 298 -3.79 3.66 4.24
CA THR A 298 -4.36 2.36 4.63
C THR A 298 -5.38 2.49 5.76
N ASN A 299 -5.09 3.26 6.81
CA ASN A 299 -5.99 3.36 7.97
C ASN A 299 -7.13 4.37 7.81
N GLN A 300 -6.82 5.59 7.37
CA GLN A 300 -7.76 6.70 7.36
C GLN A 300 -8.59 6.75 6.09
N VAL A 301 -8.04 6.30 4.96
CA VAL A 301 -8.76 6.28 3.68
C VAL A 301 -9.44 4.93 3.47
N ILE A 302 -8.65 3.85 3.46
CA ILE A 302 -9.17 2.50 3.13
C ILE A 302 -9.97 1.90 4.29
N GLU A 303 -9.35 1.68 5.45
CA GLU A 303 -10.04 1.02 6.57
C GLU A 303 -11.24 1.84 7.07
N ARG A 304 -11.07 3.15 7.31
CA ARG A 304 -12.13 4.00 7.87
C ARG A 304 -13.33 4.16 6.94
N HIS A 305 -13.12 4.49 5.66
CA HIS A 305 -14.23 4.86 4.78
C HIS A 305 -14.74 3.71 3.92
N MET A 306 -13.85 2.78 3.51
CA MET A 306 -14.24 1.68 2.62
C MET A 306 -14.65 0.42 3.36
N LEU A 307 -13.95 0.06 4.45
CA LEU A 307 -14.10 -1.26 5.08
C LEU A 307 -14.88 -1.25 6.41
N ARG A 308 -14.66 -0.23 7.25
CA ARG A 308 -15.39 -0.10 8.51
C ARG A 308 -16.88 -0.02 8.24
N ASP A 309 -17.66 -0.80 8.98
CA ASP A 309 -19.11 -0.88 8.86
C ASP A 309 -19.58 -1.35 7.47
N LEU A 310 -18.71 -1.98 6.68
CA LEU A 310 -19.06 -2.42 5.33
C LEU A 310 -20.18 -3.48 5.39
N GLU A 311 -20.26 -4.29 6.45
CA GLU A 311 -21.36 -5.23 6.72
C GLU A 311 -22.72 -4.54 6.89
N HIS A 312 -22.74 -3.23 7.19
CA HIS A 312 -23.96 -2.45 7.31
C HIS A 312 -24.52 -1.98 5.96
N VAL A 313 -23.78 -2.12 4.86
CA VAL A 313 -24.27 -1.79 3.50
C VAL A 313 -25.52 -2.59 3.15
N PHE A 314 -25.58 -3.86 3.58
CA PHE A 314 -26.78 -4.69 3.49
C PHE A 314 -26.96 -5.49 4.78
N SER A 315 -27.74 -4.93 5.72
CA SER A 315 -27.94 -5.47 7.07
C SER A 315 -29.43 -5.66 7.41
N PRO A 316 -29.76 -6.43 8.46
CA PRO A 316 -31.14 -6.56 8.94
C PRO A 316 -31.82 -5.21 9.19
N LEU A 317 -31.09 -4.24 9.73
CA LEU A 317 -31.60 -2.89 9.98
C LEU A 317 -31.98 -2.19 8.67
N VAL A 318 -31.13 -2.26 7.64
CA VAL A 318 -31.43 -1.66 6.33
C VAL A 318 -32.71 -2.26 5.74
N VAL A 319 -32.90 -3.58 5.87
CA VAL A 319 -34.13 -4.26 5.41
C VAL A 319 -35.34 -3.86 6.24
N ALA A 320 -35.21 -3.74 7.57
CA ALA A 320 -36.29 -3.31 8.45
C ALA A 320 -36.75 -1.87 8.18
N THR A 321 -35.86 -1.01 7.67
CA THR A 321 -36.19 0.37 7.29
C THR A 321 -36.76 0.54 5.88
N MET A 322 -36.89 -0.55 5.10
CA MET A 322 -37.47 -0.46 3.75
C MET A 322 -38.97 -0.23 3.84
N ASN A 323 -39.48 0.71 3.04
CA ASN A 323 -40.92 0.91 2.91
C ASN A 323 -41.56 -0.13 1.97
N ASP A 324 -42.88 -0.19 1.94
CA ASP A 324 -43.62 -1.18 1.15
C ASP A 324 -43.32 -1.14 -0.35
N THR A 325 -43.03 0.05 -0.91
CA THR A 325 -42.70 0.17 -2.34
C THR A 325 -41.31 -0.36 -2.65
N GLU A 326 -40.35 -0.14 -1.75
CA GLU A 326 -39.00 -0.70 -1.81
C GLU A 326 -39.00 -2.22 -1.62
N VAL A 327 -39.77 -2.73 -0.66
CA VAL A 327 -39.91 -4.18 -0.46
C VAL A 327 -40.52 -4.83 -1.69
N LYS A 328 -41.58 -4.25 -2.26
CA LYS A 328 -42.19 -4.75 -3.50
C LYS A 328 -41.21 -4.71 -4.68
N SER A 329 -40.45 -3.63 -4.85
CA SER A 329 -39.51 -3.55 -5.98
C SER A 329 -38.44 -4.64 -5.92
N VAL A 330 -37.98 -4.99 -4.71
CA VAL A 330 -36.94 -6.01 -4.49
C VAL A 330 -37.50 -7.44 -4.49
N ALA A 331 -38.59 -7.68 -3.78
CA ALA A 331 -39.09 -9.03 -3.46
C ALA A 331 -40.21 -9.53 -4.38
N LEU A 332 -40.85 -8.67 -5.17
CA LEU A 332 -41.95 -9.09 -6.05
C LEU A 332 -41.41 -9.99 -7.17
N GLU A 333 -41.91 -11.22 -7.23
CA GLU A 333 -41.67 -12.14 -8.34
C GLU A 333 -42.04 -11.47 -9.67
N SER A 334 -41.26 -11.73 -10.73
CA SER A 334 -41.70 -11.34 -12.07
C SER A 334 -42.96 -12.12 -12.46
N SER A 335 -43.81 -11.53 -13.31
CA SER A 335 -45.03 -12.21 -13.82
C SER A 335 -44.72 -13.57 -14.45
N ALA A 336 -43.60 -13.68 -15.16
CA ALA A 336 -43.14 -14.95 -15.73
C ALA A 336 -42.82 -16.01 -14.66
N ILE A 337 -42.06 -15.65 -13.63
CA ILE A 337 -41.73 -16.55 -12.51
C ILE A 337 -43.00 -16.92 -11.74
N HIS A 338 -43.90 -15.97 -11.54
CA HIS A 338 -45.17 -16.20 -10.86
C HIS A 338 -46.04 -17.22 -11.60
N HIS A 339 -46.22 -17.04 -12.93
CA HIS A 339 -46.96 -17.99 -13.77
C HIS A 339 -46.30 -19.37 -13.79
N GLN A 340 -44.97 -19.42 -13.91
CA GLN A 340 -44.24 -20.68 -13.90
C GLN A 340 -44.38 -21.41 -12.55
N ARG A 341 -44.28 -20.70 -11.43
CA ARG A 341 -44.49 -21.26 -10.09
C ARG A 341 -45.90 -21.82 -9.95
N LYS A 342 -46.92 -21.07 -10.39
CA LYS A 342 -48.31 -21.53 -10.38
C LYS A 342 -48.51 -22.79 -11.22
N PHE A 343 -47.94 -22.84 -12.43
CA PHE A 343 -48.00 -24.01 -13.31
C PHE A 343 -47.32 -25.25 -12.70
N LEU A 344 -46.14 -25.07 -12.08
CA LEU A 344 -45.42 -26.18 -11.45
C LEU A 344 -46.15 -26.71 -10.21
N LEU A 345 -46.74 -25.84 -9.39
CA LEU A 345 -47.52 -26.24 -8.22
C LEU A 345 -48.77 -27.04 -8.61
N ASP A 346 -49.50 -26.62 -9.64
CA ASP A 346 -50.64 -27.37 -10.18
C ASP A 346 -50.22 -28.78 -10.65
N ARG A 347 -49.06 -28.88 -11.31
CA ARG A 347 -48.53 -30.16 -11.77
C ARG A 347 -48.07 -31.07 -10.64
N ILE A 348 -47.47 -30.51 -9.58
CA ILE A 348 -47.14 -31.26 -8.36
C ILE A 348 -48.43 -31.82 -7.73
N SER A 349 -49.46 -31.00 -7.55
CA SER A 349 -50.75 -31.44 -6.98
C SER A 349 -51.34 -32.61 -7.74
N LYS A 350 -51.41 -32.51 -9.08
CA LYS A 350 -51.93 -33.59 -9.94
C LYS A 350 -51.12 -34.88 -9.84
N LEU A 351 -49.80 -34.78 -9.73
CA LEU A 351 -48.92 -35.93 -9.59
C LEU A 351 -49.05 -36.58 -8.20
N GLU A 352 -49.24 -35.79 -7.15
CA GLU A 352 -49.46 -36.28 -5.79
C GLU A 352 -50.81 -37.00 -5.66
N GLU A 353 -51.88 -36.42 -6.20
CA GLU A 353 -53.20 -37.05 -6.30
C GLU A 353 -53.12 -38.38 -7.05
N SER A 354 -52.48 -38.39 -8.22
CA SER A 354 -52.27 -39.60 -9.01
C SER A 354 -51.48 -40.66 -8.23
N ARG A 355 -50.42 -40.27 -7.52
CA ARG A 355 -49.62 -41.17 -6.68
C ARG A 355 -50.45 -41.81 -5.56
N VAL A 356 -51.34 -41.04 -4.92
CA VAL A 356 -52.26 -41.56 -3.89
C VAL A 356 -53.21 -42.59 -4.49
N ILE A 357 -53.79 -42.29 -5.66
CA ILE A 357 -54.68 -43.20 -6.38
C ILE A 357 -53.95 -44.53 -6.70
N PHE A 358 -52.74 -44.46 -7.28
CA PHE A 358 -51.97 -45.66 -7.59
C PHE A 358 -51.57 -46.46 -6.34
N ARG A 359 -51.21 -45.79 -5.24
CA ARG A 359 -50.85 -46.47 -3.99
C ARG A 359 -52.04 -47.21 -3.38
N ASN A 360 -53.23 -46.63 -3.46
CA ASN A 360 -54.47 -47.28 -3.01
C ASN A 360 -54.86 -48.47 -3.90
N ALA A 361 -54.65 -48.37 -5.20
CA ALA A 361 -54.91 -49.47 -6.13
C ALA A 361 -53.95 -50.66 -5.93
N VAL A 362 -52.68 -50.41 -5.59
CA VAL A 362 -51.68 -51.47 -5.35
C VAL A 362 -51.83 -52.10 -3.96
N GLY A 363 -52.33 -51.37 -2.95
CA GLY A 363 -52.63 -51.95 -1.63
C GLY A 363 -53.93 -52.75 -1.56
N MET A 364 -54.71 -52.81 -2.65
CA MET A 364 -55.92 -53.62 -2.80
C MET A 364 -55.69 -54.92 -3.59
N LEU A 365 -54.45 -55.17 -4.04
CA LEU A 365 -53.96 -56.46 -4.55
C LEU A 365 -53.17 -57.17 -3.45
#